data_AF-A0A8H5Q0Q7-F1
#
_entry.id   AF-A0A8H5Q0Q7-F1
#
_cell.length_a   1.000
_cell.length_b   1.000
_cell.length_c   1.000
_cell.angle_alpha   90.00
_cell.angle_beta   90.00
_cell.angle_gamma   90.00
#
_symmetry.space_group_name_H-M   'P 1'
#
loop_
_entity.id
_entity.type
_entity.pdbx_description
1 polymer ?
#
loop_
_entity_poly.entity_id
_entity_poly.type
_entity_poly.pdbx_seq_one_letter_code
_entity_poly.pdbx_strand_id
1 'polypeptide(L)'
;MSTSLVWNNQNGTLTINRDNLRDFYAQSVQNYIPSVCFQVQAHCDVRDRFNVAMSVDIRPGGQPNLSEVAGETVLSYSYSDQDHDGAGINDNMGSLTIGTNYNMNIQFTNINGSASVVITQHLVINYDKKMHLTRSSGNAVDKTIVDTYALTVDESGNLSVSLDPVITDNSTVPEGGFQDSFTGSNGFIRALRSGGDALRGTSVLNIPLSFPNGQTSTLSSVQFSDNQDLVASVA
;
A
#
# COMPACT_ATOMS: atom_id res chain seq x y z
N MET A 1 -58.62 12.19 5.66
CA MET A 1 -57.17 12.41 5.63
C MET A 1 -56.51 11.08 5.96
N SER A 2 -55.75 10.52 5.02
CA SER A 2 -55.09 9.22 5.17
C SER A 2 -53.80 9.41 5.96
N THR A 3 -53.77 8.96 7.20
CA THR A 3 -52.53 8.77 7.97
C THR A 3 -51.87 7.48 7.50
N SER A 4 -50.80 7.59 6.70
CA SER A 4 -49.92 6.46 6.44
C SER A 4 -49.07 6.20 7.67
N LEU A 5 -49.23 5.02 8.30
CA LEU A 5 -48.24 4.51 9.23
C LEU A 5 -46.98 4.16 8.42
N VAL A 6 -45.88 4.87 8.71
CA VAL A 6 -44.54 4.43 8.35
C VAL A 6 -44.05 3.55 9.49
N TRP A 7 -43.97 2.24 9.24
CA TRP A 7 -43.29 1.30 10.14
C TRP A 7 -41.79 1.52 10.00
N ASN A 8 -41.14 2.07 11.03
CA ASN A 8 -39.69 2.15 11.08
C ASN A 8 -39.17 0.79 11.59
N ASN A 9 -38.79 -0.11 10.69
CA ASN A 9 -38.25 -1.45 10.99
C ASN A 9 -36.79 -1.40 11.52
N GLN A 10 -36.50 -0.53 12.49
CA GLN A 10 -35.18 -0.51 13.14
C GLN A 10 -35.39 -0.67 14.65
N ASN A 11 -35.11 -1.87 15.16
CA ASN A 11 -35.24 -2.19 16.59
C ASN A 11 -33.94 -1.88 17.37
N GLY A 12 -32.86 -1.51 16.67
CA GLY A 12 -31.61 -1.08 17.29
C GLY A 12 -30.54 -0.67 16.28
N THR A 13 -29.49 -0.02 16.78
CA THR A 13 -28.32 0.37 16.01
C THR A 13 -27.07 -0.10 16.75
N LEU A 14 -26.18 -0.79 16.04
CA LEU A 14 -24.84 -1.11 16.51
C LEU A 14 -23.86 -0.15 15.86
N THR A 15 -22.94 0.41 16.64
CA THR A 15 -21.94 1.34 16.13
C THR A 15 -20.56 0.90 16.59
N ILE A 16 -19.62 0.81 15.64
CA ILE A 16 -18.19 0.72 15.94
C ILE A 16 -17.61 2.11 15.73
N ASN A 17 -17.00 2.63 16.80
CA ASN A 17 -16.34 3.92 16.76
C ASN A 17 -15.19 3.92 15.75
N ARG A 18 -15.05 5.03 15.02
CA ARG A 18 -14.00 5.26 14.02
C ARG A 18 -12.61 4.88 14.52
N ASP A 19 -12.23 5.34 15.72
CA ASP A 19 -10.88 5.16 16.25
C ASP A 19 -10.61 3.68 16.57
N ASN A 20 -11.60 2.97 17.13
CA ASN A 20 -11.49 1.53 17.37
C ASN A 20 -11.29 0.75 16.05
N LEU A 21 -12.04 1.08 15.01
CA LEU A 21 -11.92 0.41 13.71
C LEU A 21 -10.56 0.73 13.07
N ARG A 22 -10.15 2.00 13.11
CA ARG A 22 -8.85 2.48 12.65
C ARG A 22 -7.71 1.74 13.34
N ASP A 23 -7.73 1.64 14.67
CA ASP A 23 -6.69 1.00 15.46
C ASP A 23 -6.61 -0.50 15.17
N PHE A 24 -7.75 -1.16 14.92
CA PHE A 24 -7.79 -2.53 14.44
C PHE A 24 -7.09 -2.69 13.08
N TYR A 25 -7.32 -1.79 12.13
CA TYR A 25 -6.61 -1.80 10.85
C TYR A 25 -5.11 -1.54 11.04
N ALA A 26 -4.72 -0.56 11.86
CA ALA A 26 -3.31 -0.29 12.17
C ALA A 26 -2.59 -1.52 12.72
N GLN A 27 -3.21 -2.24 13.65
CA GLN A 27 -2.68 -3.48 14.21
C GLN A 27 -2.64 -4.62 13.18
N SER A 28 -3.62 -4.69 12.28
CA SER A 28 -3.69 -5.73 11.25
C SER A 28 -2.56 -5.60 10.21
N VAL A 29 -2.14 -4.36 9.90
CA VAL A 29 -1.09 -4.10 8.91
C VAL A 29 0.31 -3.95 9.50
N GLN A 30 0.46 -3.87 10.83
CA GLN A 30 1.73 -3.53 11.49
C GLN A 30 2.91 -4.43 11.13
N ASN A 31 2.66 -5.72 10.88
CA ASN A 31 3.72 -6.69 10.52
C ASN A 31 4.00 -6.72 9.01
N TYR A 32 3.03 -6.29 8.20
CA TYR A 32 3.15 -6.26 6.75
C TYR A 32 3.94 -5.04 6.29
N ILE A 33 3.66 -3.88 6.88
CA ILE A 33 4.21 -2.61 6.45
C ILE A 33 5.75 -2.58 6.40
N PRO A 34 6.50 -3.05 7.42
CA PRO A 34 7.96 -3.09 7.33
C PRO A 34 8.50 -3.98 6.20
N SER A 35 7.72 -4.96 5.72
CA SER A 35 8.13 -5.83 4.62
C SER A 35 8.13 -5.14 3.25
N VAL A 36 7.45 -3.99 3.13
CA VAL A 36 7.34 -3.19 1.91
C VAL A 36 8.00 -1.80 2.03
N CYS A 37 8.48 -1.45 3.22
CA CYS A 37 9.36 -0.30 3.44
C CYS A 37 10.82 -0.73 3.26
N PHE A 38 11.37 -0.52 2.06
CA PHE A 38 12.72 -0.98 1.71
C PHE A 38 13.81 0.02 2.09
N GLN A 39 14.86 -0.44 2.74
CA GLN A 39 16.12 0.28 2.81
C GLN A 39 16.93 0.00 1.55
N VAL A 40 17.54 1.04 0.99
CA VAL A 40 18.31 0.96 -0.25
C VAL A 40 19.75 1.41 -0.03
N GLN A 41 20.69 0.72 -0.68
CA GLN A 41 22.10 1.11 -0.67
C GLN A 41 22.66 1.06 -2.07
N ALA A 42 23.36 2.12 -2.48
CA ALA A 42 24.06 2.21 -3.75
C ALA A 42 25.54 1.86 -3.57
N HIS A 43 26.10 1.17 -4.55
CA HIS A 43 27.53 0.90 -4.64
C HIS A 43 28.02 1.21 -6.04
N CYS A 44 29.09 1.98 -6.14
CA CYS A 44 29.69 2.46 -7.38
C CYS A 44 31.22 2.50 -7.25
N ASP A 45 31.89 1.47 -7.77
CA ASP A 45 33.33 1.30 -7.65
C ASP A 45 34.04 1.34 -9.01
N VAL A 46 35.26 1.86 -9.04
CA VAL A 46 36.16 1.70 -10.18
C VAL A 46 36.86 0.35 -10.10
N ARG A 47 36.70 -0.48 -11.13
CA ARG A 47 37.49 -1.70 -11.37
C ARG A 47 38.41 -1.49 -12.56
N ASP A 48 39.61 -2.08 -12.53
CA ASP A 48 40.57 -2.11 -13.64
C ASP A 48 40.69 -0.81 -14.44
N ARG A 49 41.32 0.19 -13.82
CA ARG A 49 41.61 1.55 -14.36
C ARG A 49 40.37 2.41 -14.62
N PHE A 50 39.51 2.04 -15.58
CA PHE A 50 38.41 2.88 -16.06
C PHE A 50 37.05 2.19 -16.09
N ASN A 51 36.96 0.91 -15.73
CA ASN A 51 35.68 0.22 -15.68
C ASN A 51 34.93 0.61 -14.39
N VAL A 52 33.64 0.90 -14.47
CA VAL A 52 32.82 1.20 -13.30
C VAL A 52 31.87 0.05 -13.06
N ALA A 53 31.96 -0.54 -11.87
CA ALA A 53 31.04 -1.55 -11.39
C ALA A 53 30.00 -0.90 -10.48
N MET A 54 28.73 -1.22 -10.71
CA MET A 54 27.61 -0.72 -9.93
C MET A 54 26.78 -1.87 -9.38
N SER A 55 26.31 -1.74 -8.14
CA SER A 55 25.36 -2.66 -7.52
C SER A 55 24.45 -1.91 -6.55
N VAL A 56 23.33 -2.54 -6.18
CA VAL A 56 22.41 -2.06 -5.15
C VAL A 56 22.04 -3.21 -4.24
N ASP A 57 21.93 -2.88 -2.95
CA ASP A 57 21.29 -3.73 -1.96
C ASP A 57 19.92 -3.14 -1.60
N ILE A 58 18.90 -3.99 -1.55
CA ILE A 58 17.53 -3.64 -1.13
C ILE A 58 17.13 -4.60 -0.03
N ARG A 59 16.73 -4.06 1.12
CA ARG A 59 16.37 -4.87 2.30
C ARG A 59 15.08 -4.36 2.90
N PRO A 60 14.10 -5.23 3.22
CA PRO A 60 12.92 -4.80 3.97
C PRO A 60 13.30 -4.43 5.41
N GLY A 61 12.40 -3.73 6.11
CA GLY A 61 12.53 -3.40 7.54
C GLY A 61 12.52 -1.90 7.85
N GLY A 62 12.33 -1.05 6.85
CA GLY A 62 12.10 0.38 7.03
C GLY A 62 10.91 0.64 7.96
N GLN A 63 11.00 1.72 8.74
CA GLN A 63 9.95 2.14 9.65
C GLN A 63 9.24 3.36 9.03
N PRO A 64 7.99 3.26 8.58
CA PRO A 64 7.28 4.40 8.02
C PRO A 64 6.88 5.38 9.11
N ASN A 65 6.64 6.62 8.68
CA ASN A 65 5.89 7.58 9.45
C ASN A 65 4.41 7.22 9.37
N LEU A 66 3.78 7.00 10.53
CA LEU A 66 2.35 6.85 10.67
C LEU A 66 1.72 8.22 10.99
N SER A 67 0.65 8.55 10.29
CA SER A 67 -0.17 9.73 10.55
C SER A 67 -1.64 9.33 10.66
N GLU A 68 -2.29 9.81 11.73
CA GLU A 68 -3.74 9.76 11.87
C GLU A 68 -4.34 10.98 11.18
N VAL A 69 -5.32 10.76 10.30
CA VAL A 69 -5.87 11.81 9.45
C VAL A 69 -7.37 11.99 9.75
N ALA A 70 -7.86 13.23 9.66
CA ALA A 70 -9.27 13.55 9.78
C ALA A 70 -9.99 13.35 8.43
N GLY A 71 -11.29 13.03 8.46
CA GLY A 71 -12.10 12.82 7.25
C GLY A 71 -12.08 11.35 6.79
N GLU A 72 -12.27 11.09 5.50
CA GLU A 72 -12.40 9.72 5.00
C GLU A 72 -11.11 8.91 5.14
N THR A 73 -9.95 9.52 4.87
CA THR A 73 -8.65 8.89 5.17
C THR A 73 -8.45 8.86 6.68
N VAL A 74 -8.28 7.67 7.23
CA VAL A 74 -8.18 7.44 8.68
C VAL A 74 -6.74 7.17 9.11
N LEU A 75 -5.96 6.55 8.24
CA LEU A 75 -4.54 6.26 8.45
C LEU A 75 -3.78 6.54 7.16
N SER A 76 -2.60 7.11 7.33
CA SER A 76 -1.62 7.26 6.26
C SER A 76 -0.25 6.81 6.77
N TYR A 77 0.39 5.95 5.99
CA TYR A 77 1.78 5.55 6.16
C TYR A 77 2.59 6.12 5.02
N SER A 78 3.73 6.71 5.34
CA SER A 78 4.70 7.20 4.35
C SER A 78 6.09 6.79 4.74
N TYR A 79 6.87 6.33 3.77
CA TYR A 79 8.25 5.95 3.95
C TYR A 79 9.05 6.32 2.71
N SER A 80 10.25 6.82 2.92
CA SER A 80 11.21 7.03 1.85
C SER A 80 12.61 6.73 2.34
N ASP A 81 13.42 6.22 1.43
CA ASP A 81 14.85 6.04 1.63
C ASP A 81 15.57 6.27 0.31
N GLN A 82 16.81 6.77 0.39
CA GLN A 82 17.61 7.06 -0.79
C GLN A 82 19.08 6.96 -0.43
N ASP A 83 19.86 6.39 -1.35
CA ASP A 83 21.31 6.34 -1.22
C ASP A 83 21.99 6.73 -2.53
N HIS A 84 23.24 7.14 -2.41
CA HIS A 84 24.07 7.59 -3.52
C HIS A 84 25.52 7.15 -3.31
N ASP A 85 26.11 6.59 -4.37
CA ASP A 85 27.53 6.30 -4.42
C ASP A 85 28.18 6.71 -5.75
N GLY A 86 29.46 7.05 -5.70
CA GLY A 86 30.19 7.75 -6.74
C GLY A 86 31.61 7.22 -6.93
N ALA A 87 31.97 7.00 -8.19
CA ALA A 87 33.28 6.54 -8.63
C ALA A 87 34.09 7.67 -9.29
N GLY A 88 35.35 7.80 -8.86
CA GLY A 88 36.28 8.82 -9.37
C GLY A 88 36.21 10.15 -8.62
N ILE A 89 36.96 11.15 -9.08
CA ILE A 89 36.94 12.49 -8.47
C ILE A 89 35.63 13.18 -8.88
N ASN A 90 34.80 13.54 -7.90
CA ASN A 90 33.48 14.15 -8.12
C ASN A 90 32.56 13.28 -9.01
N ASP A 91 32.59 11.97 -8.78
CA ASP A 91 31.80 10.96 -9.49
C ASP A 91 32.03 10.95 -11.01
N ASN A 92 33.15 11.50 -11.48
CA ASN A 92 33.37 11.73 -12.90
C ASN A 92 33.49 10.44 -13.73
N MET A 93 33.79 9.31 -13.07
CA MET A 93 33.84 8.00 -13.72
C MET A 93 32.48 7.33 -13.70
N GLY A 94 31.75 7.43 -12.60
CA GLY A 94 30.35 7.05 -12.56
C GLY A 94 29.66 7.41 -11.26
N SER A 95 28.34 7.36 -11.25
CA SER A 95 27.51 7.53 -10.06
C SER A 95 26.27 6.66 -10.14
N LEU A 96 25.75 6.29 -8.99
CA LEU A 96 24.46 5.61 -8.85
C LEU A 96 23.71 6.23 -7.67
N THR A 97 22.49 6.67 -7.94
CA THR A 97 21.50 7.03 -6.94
C THR A 97 20.37 6.02 -7.02
N ILE A 98 19.95 5.49 -5.89
CA ILE A 98 18.78 4.62 -5.77
C ILE A 98 17.84 5.23 -4.75
N GLY A 99 16.55 5.25 -5.05
CA GLY A 99 15.53 5.76 -4.13
C GLY A 99 14.33 4.82 -4.07
N THR A 100 13.64 4.87 -2.94
CA THR A 100 12.38 4.18 -2.75
C THR A 100 11.40 5.07 -2.00
N ASN A 101 10.13 4.99 -2.40
CA ASN A 101 9.02 5.67 -1.75
C ASN A 101 7.88 4.68 -1.61
N TYR A 102 7.32 4.58 -0.42
CA TYR A 102 6.15 3.78 -0.12
C TYR A 102 5.10 4.63 0.58
N ASN A 103 3.86 4.60 0.08
CA ASN A 103 2.72 5.23 0.71
C ASN A 103 1.58 4.22 0.85
N MET A 104 0.88 4.23 1.98
CA MET A 104 -0.36 3.49 2.18
C MET A 104 -1.40 4.38 2.84
N ASN A 105 -2.59 4.46 2.26
CA ASN A 105 -3.73 5.15 2.83
C ASN A 105 -4.86 4.17 3.09
N ILE A 106 -5.51 4.29 4.25
CA ILE A 106 -6.72 3.55 4.61
C ILE A 106 -7.85 4.56 4.72
N GLN A 107 -8.95 4.30 4.01
CA GLN A 107 -10.10 5.19 3.95
C GLN A 107 -11.37 4.46 4.38
N PHE A 108 -12.22 5.14 5.15
CA PHE A 108 -13.58 4.74 5.48
C PHE A 108 -14.54 5.61 4.68
N THR A 109 -15.28 5.02 3.75
CA THR A 109 -16.18 5.76 2.84
C THR A 109 -17.40 4.92 2.47
N ASN A 110 -18.41 5.55 1.88
CA ASN A 110 -19.59 4.86 1.37
C ASN A 110 -19.57 4.89 -0.16
N ILE A 111 -19.40 3.74 -0.80
CA ILE A 111 -19.43 3.60 -2.27
C ILE A 111 -20.79 3.03 -2.66
N ASN A 112 -21.50 3.73 -3.56
CA ASN A 112 -22.83 3.34 -4.02
C ASN A 112 -23.83 3.07 -2.86
N GLY A 113 -23.71 3.83 -1.76
CA GLY A 113 -24.57 3.70 -0.59
C GLY A 113 -24.23 2.53 0.36
N SER A 114 -23.10 1.84 0.15
CA SER A 114 -22.62 0.76 1.02
C SER A 114 -21.28 1.12 1.66
N ALA A 115 -21.08 0.77 2.94
CA ALA A 115 -19.81 0.97 3.62
C ALA A 115 -18.68 0.25 2.88
N SER A 116 -17.56 0.95 2.69
CA SER A 116 -16.36 0.43 2.04
C SER A 116 -15.11 0.89 2.78
N VAL A 117 -14.18 -0.03 2.96
CA VAL A 117 -12.82 0.31 3.39
C VAL A 117 -11.90 0.21 2.19
N VAL A 118 -11.25 1.32 1.83
CA VAL A 118 -10.34 1.39 0.68
C VAL A 118 -8.92 1.48 1.20
N ILE A 119 -8.08 0.50 0.85
CA ILE A 119 -6.65 0.51 1.16
C ILE A 119 -5.89 0.75 -0.15
N THR A 120 -5.23 1.90 -0.27
CA THR A 120 -4.40 2.24 -1.42
C THR A 120 -2.94 2.16 -1.02
N GLN A 121 -2.17 1.32 -1.71
CA GLN A 121 -0.73 1.16 -1.55
C GLN A 121 -0.03 1.65 -2.82
N HIS A 122 1.07 2.39 -2.68
CA HIS A 122 1.89 2.84 -3.81
C HIS A 122 3.36 2.68 -3.46
N LEU A 123 4.08 1.88 -4.26
CA LEU A 123 5.52 1.66 -4.13
C LEU A 123 6.23 2.12 -5.41
N VAL A 124 7.23 2.97 -5.22
CA VAL A 124 8.15 3.38 -6.28
C VAL A 124 9.57 3.04 -5.86
N ILE A 125 10.31 2.34 -6.72
CA ILE A 125 11.76 2.18 -6.61
C ILE A 125 12.38 2.76 -7.88
N ASN A 126 13.17 3.82 -7.74
CA ASN A 126 13.76 4.56 -8.84
C ASN A 126 15.28 4.54 -8.77
N TYR A 127 15.91 4.78 -9.91
CA TYR A 127 17.36 4.95 -9.98
C TYR A 127 17.74 6.08 -10.93
N ASP A 128 18.90 6.66 -10.67
CA ASP A 128 19.65 7.50 -11.61
C ASP A 128 21.08 6.99 -11.63
N LYS A 129 21.62 6.74 -12.81
CA LYS A 129 23.00 6.33 -12.96
C LYS A 129 23.71 7.11 -14.04
N LYS A 130 25.01 7.23 -13.85
CA LYS A 130 25.94 7.84 -14.80
C LYS A 130 27.15 6.92 -14.94
N MET A 131 27.50 6.56 -16.15
CA MET A 131 28.76 5.90 -16.45
C MET A 131 29.48 6.73 -17.50
N HIS A 132 30.60 7.36 -17.11
CA HIS A 132 31.29 8.39 -17.89
C HIS A 132 30.32 9.50 -18.35
N LEU A 133 30.05 9.57 -19.66
CA LEU A 133 29.17 10.56 -20.28
C LEU A 133 27.73 10.07 -20.47
N THR A 134 27.47 8.79 -20.25
CA THR A 134 26.15 8.19 -20.46
C THR A 134 25.36 8.21 -19.16
N ARG A 135 24.12 8.68 -19.22
CA ARG A 135 23.17 8.65 -18.10
C ARG A 135 21.97 7.80 -18.42
N SER A 136 21.39 7.19 -17.39
CA SER A 136 20.12 6.47 -17.47
C SER A 136 19.41 6.60 -16.14
N SER A 137 18.10 6.78 -16.18
CA SER A 137 17.25 6.84 -15.00
C SER A 137 15.88 6.27 -15.32
N GLY A 138 15.14 5.91 -14.28
CA GLY A 138 13.77 5.41 -14.42
C GLY A 138 13.22 4.82 -13.14
N ASN A 139 11.96 4.38 -13.23
CA ASN A 139 11.27 3.67 -12.17
C ASN A 139 11.38 2.18 -12.47
N ALA A 140 12.21 1.48 -11.68
CA ALA A 140 12.33 0.03 -11.75
C ALA A 140 11.07 -0.66 -11.23
N VAL A 141 10.42 -0.04 -10.25
CA VAL A 141 9.09 -0.41 -9.74
C VAL A 141 8.28 0.86 -9.61
N ASP A 142 7.04 0.85 -10.11
CA ASP A 142 6.02 1.86 -9.86
C ASP A 142 4.66 1.16 -9.86
N LYS A 143 4.28 0.63 -8.69
CA LYS A 143 3.09 -0.21 -8.55
C LYS A 143 2.13 0.40 -7.56
N THR A 144 0.86 0.44 -7.95
CA THR A 144 -0.25 0.83 -7.09
C THR A 144 -1.19 -0.35 -6.94
N ILE A 145 -1.56 -0.67 -5.70
CA ILE A 145 -2.62 -1.64 -5.39
C ILE A 145 -3.72 -0.91 -4.63
N VAL A 146 -4.95 -0.99 -5.14
CA VAL A 146 -6.15 -0.48 -4.48
C VAL A 146 -7.02 -1.67 -4.11
N ASP A 147 -7.08 -1.97 -2.82
CA ASP A 147 -7.94 -2.99 -2.26
C ASP A 147 -9.22 -2.34 -1.73
N THR A 148 -10.37 -2.67 -2.33
CA THR A 148 -11.68 -2.18 -1.87
C THR A 148 -12.44 -3.29 -1.15
N TYR A 149 -12.61 -3.13 0.16
CA TYR A 149 -13.39 -4.02 1.01
C TYR A 149 -14.82 -3.50 1.13
N ALA A 150 -15.75 -4.06 0.36
CA ALA A 150 -17.15 -3.70 0.48
C ALA A 150 -17.77 -4.46 1.65
N LEU A 151 -18.37 -3.71 2.58
CA LEU A 151 -19.07 -4.25 3.74
C LEU A 151 -20.55 -4.36 3.39
N THR A 152 -21.06 -5.58 3.36
CA THR A 152 -22.46 -5.86 3.01
C THR A 152 -23.10 -6.72 4.07
N VAL A 153 -24.43 -6.73 4.11
CA VAL A 153 -25.20 -7.66 4.92
C VAL A 153 -25.74 -8.75 4.00
N ASP A 154 -25.47 -10.00 4.33
CA ASP A 154 -25.94 -11.14 3.55
C ASP A 154 -27.43 -11.44 3.82
N GLU A 155 -27.99 -12.38 3.04
CA GLU A 155 -29.40 -12.80 3.18
C GLU A 155 -29.73 -13.41 4.55
N SER A 156 -28.72 -13.80 5.32
CA SER A 156 -28.86 -14.34 6.68
C SER A 156 -28.71 -13.26 7.76
N GLY A 157 -28.53 -12.00 7.38
CA GLY A 157 -28.35 -10.88 8.31
C GLY A 157 -26.96 -10.80 8.94
N ASN A 158 -25.95 -11.46 8.36
CA ASN A 158 -24.57 -11.39 8.80
C ASN A 158 -23.78 -10.38 7.99
N LEU A 159 -22.73 -9.80 8.59
CA LEU A 159 -21.78 -8.98 7.85
C LEU A 159 -20.92 -9.87 6.95
N SER A 160 -20.95 -9.61 5.64
CA SER A 160 -20.03 -10.17 4.66
C SER A 160 -19.10 -9.10 4.14
N VAL A 161 -17.88 -9.52 3.78
CA VAL A 161 -16.87 -8.65 3.18
C VAL A 161 -16.53 -9.21 1.81
N SER A 162 -16.64 -8.39 0.77
CA SER A 162 -16.07 -8.71 -0.55
C SER A 162 -14.85 -7.83 -0.81
N LEU A 163 -13.89 -8.38 -1.53
CA LEU A 163 -12.65 -7.68 -1.88
C LEU A 163 -12.49 -7.65 -3.39
N ASP A 164 -12.27 -6.45 -3.92
CA ASP A 164 -11.93 -6.22 -5.32
C ASP A 164 -10.58 -5.48 -5.41
N PRO A 165 -9.48 -6.20 -5.71
CA PRO A 165 -8.15 -5.62 -5.81
C PRO A 165 -7.87 -5.10 -7.24
N VAL A 166 -7.49 -3.83 -7.35
CA VAL A 166 -7.04 -3.22 -8.61
C VAL A 166 -5.54 -2.99 -8.54
N ILE A 167 -4.80 -3.55 -9.51
CA ILE A 167 -3.34 -3.40 -9.60
C ILE A 167 -3.00 -2.60 -10.86
N THR A 168 -2.22 -1.54 -10.69
CA THR A 168 -1.67 -0.73 -11.77
C THR A 168 -0.14 -0.76 -11.69
N ASP A 169 0.54 -0.99 -12.82
CA ASP A 169 2.00 -0.97 -12.91
C ASP A 169 2.43 0.05 -13.98
N ASN A 170 3.09 1.12 -13.53
CA ASN A 170 3.60 2.22 -14.37
C ASN A 170 5.14 2.18 -14.48
N SER A 171 5.78 1.05 -14.19
CA SER A 171 7.23 0.92 -14.23
C SER A 171 7.77 1.25 -15.63
N THR A 172 8.81 2.08 -15.72
CA THR A 172 9.25 2.65 -17.00
C THR A 172 10.41 1.92 -17.65
N VAL A 173 11.03 0.96 -16.95
CA VAL A 173 12.23 0.31 -17.47
C VAL A 173 11.94 -1.08 -18.05
N PRO A 174 12.14 -1.28 -19.37
CA PRO A 174 11.85 -2.55 -20.03
C PRO A 174 12.80 -3.67 -19.57
N GLU A 175 12.32 -4.91 -19.60
CA GLU A 175 13.00 -6.08 -19.03
C GLU A 175 14.43 -6.31 -19.55
N GLY A 176 14.73 -5.91 -20.79
CA GLY A 176 16.06 -6.02 -21.41
C GLY A 176 16.99 -4.80 -21.21
N GLY A 177 16.44 -3.59 -21.07
CA GLY A 177 17.25 -2.36 -20.94
C GLY A 177 18.06 -2.29 -19.65
N PHE A 178 17.58 -3.00 -18.63
CA PHE A 178 18.24 -3.17 -17.33
C PHE A 178 19.44 -4.12 -17.39
N GLN A 179 19.39 -5.17 -18.23
CA GLN A 179 20.46 -6.15 -18.36
C GLN A 179 21.65 -5.58 -19.13
N ASP A 180 21.38 -4.89 -20.24
CA ASP A 180 22.40 -4.35 -21.12
C ASP A 180 23.17 -3.18 -20.50
N SER A 181 22.48 -2.39 -19.67
CA SER A 181 23.08 -1.20 -19.05
C SER A 181 24.02 -1.54 -17.88
N PHE A 182 23.96 -2.75 -17.35
CA PHE A 182 24.73 -3.18 -16.19
C PHE A 182 25.39 -4.53 -16.52
N THR A 183 26.62 -4.50 -16.99
CA THR A 183 27.40 -5.70 -17.33
C THR A 183 27.75 -6.49 -16.06
N GLY A 184 26.83 -7.35 -15.61
CA GLY A 184 26.94 -8.16 -14.38
C GLY A 184 25.65 -8.30 -13.55
N SER A 185 24.48 -7.95 -14.11
CA SER A 185 23.30 -7.41 -13.43
C SER A 185 22.18 -8.34 -13.00
N ASN A 186 22.33 -9.66 -13.13
CA ASN A 186 21.28 -10.60 -12.73
C ASN A 186 20.89 -10.45 -11.24
N GLY A 187 21.82 -10.01 -10.38
CA GLY A 187 21.54 -9.71 -8.97
C GLY A 187 20.80 -8.38 -8.76
N PHE A 188 21.17 -7.33 -9.50
CA PHE A 188 20.60 -5.99 -9.41
C PHE A 188 19.11 -5.95 -9.80
N ILE A 189 18.77 -6.56 -10.94
CA ILE A 189 17.38 -6.67 -11.41
C ILE A 189 16.53 -7.51 -10.45
N ARG A 190 17.10 -8.61 -9.97
CA ARG A 190 16.39 -9.49 -9.03
C ARG A 190 16.13 -8.79 -7.70
N ALA A 191 17.07 -7.99 -7.20
CA ALA A 191 16.88 -7.21 -5.98
C ALA A 191 15.72 -6.20 -6.14
N LEU A 192 15.72 -5.43 -7.23
CA LEU A 192 14.66 -4.45 -7.53
C LEU A 192 13.30 -5.10 -7.73
N ARG A 193 13.24 -6.20 -8.50
CA ARG A 193 11.99 -6.96 -8.70
C ARG A 193 11.49 -7.59 -7.42
N SER A 194 12.39 -8.12 -6.58
CA SER A 194 11.99 -8.72 -5.30
C SER A 194 11.31 -7.72 -4.37
N GLY A 195 11.68 -6.43 -4.44
CA GLY A 195 10.96 -5.36 -3.75
C GLY A 195 9.55 -5.16 -4.31
N GLY A 196 9.41 -5.15 -5.64
CA GLY A 196 8.11 -5.04 -6.31
C GLY A 196 7.19 -6.27 -6.17
N ASP A 197 7.73 -7.46 -5.92
CA ASP A 197 6.97 -8.70 -5.68
C ASP A 197 6.58 -8.87 -4.20
N ALA A 198 7.24 -8.13 -3.31
CA ALA A 198 6.90 -8.04 -1.91
C ALA A 198 5.68 -7.15 -1.68
N LEU A 199 5.39 -6.19 -2.57
CA LEU A 199 4.12 -5.48 -2.57
C LEU A 199 3.00 -6.45 -2.98
N ARG A 200 2.09 -6.72 -2.04
CA ARG A 200 0.96 -7.64 -2.23
C ARG A 200 -0.35 -6.97 -1.87
N GLY A 201 -1.43 -7.45 -2.46
CA GLY A 201 -2.76 -7.07 -2.01
C GLY A 201 -2.94 -7.44 -0.54
N THR A 202 -3.68 -6.60 0.17
CA THR A 202 -4.06 -6.80 1.57
C THR A 202 -5.05 -7.96 1.74
N SER A 203 -5.54 -8.58 0.65
CA SER A 203 -6.30 -9.84 0.66
C SER A 203 -5.67 -10.95 1.51
N VAL A 204 -4.34 -10.98 1.59
CA VAL A 204 -3.58 -11.95 2.39
C VAL A 204 -3.64 -11.61 3.89
N LEU A 205 -3.85 -10.33 4.21
CA LEU A 205 -4.17 -9.86 5.55
C LEU A 205 -5.66 -10.21 5.75
N ASN A 206 -5.91 -11.38 6.33
CA ASN A 206 -7.24 -11.82 6.67
C ASN A 206 -7.75 -10.86 7.75
N ILE A 207 -8.54 -9.84 7.38
CA ILE A 207 -9.04 -8.79 8.27
C ILE A 207 -10.48 -9.19 8.67
N PRO A 208 -10.70 -9.91 9.79
CA PRO A 208 -12.03 -10.31 10.20
C PRO A 208 -12.77 -9.11 10.79
N LEU A 209 -13.76 -8.58 10.07
CA LEU A 209 -14.76 -7.70 10.65
C LEU A 209 -15.94 -8.56 11.11
N SER A 210 -15.98 -8.93 12.38
CA SER A 210 -17.12 -9.65 12.98
C SER A 210 -17.81 -8.77 14.00
N PHE A 211 -19.10 -8.50 13.81
CA PHE A 211 -19.94 -7.96 14.88
C PHE A 211 -20.27 -9.08 15.88
N PRO A 212 -20.30 -8.80 17.20
CA PRO A 212 -20.82 -9.75 18.17
C PRO A 212 -22.33 -9.91 17.94
N ASN A 213 -22.73 -10.97 17.22
CA ASN A 213 -24.14 -11.25 16.99
C ASN A 213 -24.67 -12.19 18.08
N GLY A 214 -25.58 -11.70 18.92
CA GLY A 214 -26.43 -12.56 19.74
C GLY A 214 -27.43 -13.27 18.83
N GLN A 215 -27.87 -14.49 19.16
CA GLN A 215 -28.77 -15.31 18.33
C GLN A 215 -30.14 -14.68 17.96
N THR A 216 -30.41 -13.43 18.31
CA THR A 216 -31.72 -12.78 18.22
C THR A 216 -31.74 -11.51 17.36
N SER A 217 -30.66 -11.16 16.66
CA SER A 217 -30.58 -9.91 15.89
C SER A 217 -29.99 -10.15 14.50
N THR A 218 -30.71 -9.73 13.46
CA THR A 218 -30.22 -9.75 12.08
C THR A 218 -29.88 -8.33 11.66
N LEU A 219 -28.69 -8.12 11.08
CA LEU A 219 -28.37 -6.83 10.49
C LEU A 219 -29.27 -6.59 9.27
N SER A 220 -29.59 -5.33 8.99
CA SER A 220 -30.37 -4.93 7.81
C SER A 220 -29.59 -4.00 6.87
N SER A 221 -28.62 -3.27 7.40
CA SER A 221 -27.72 -2.42 6.60
C SER A 221 -26.44 -2.11 7.38
N VAL A 222 -25.41 -1.68 6.65
CA VAL A 222 -24.14 -1.19 7.19
C VAL A 222 -23.66 0.01 6.38
N GLN A 223 -23.29 1.10 7.07
CA GLN A 223 -22.82 2.35 6.45
C GLN A 223 -21.87 3.10 7.40
N PHE A 224 -20.99 3.93 6.85
CA PHE A 224 -20.25 4.90 7.66
C PHE A 224 -21.11 6.15 7.92
N SER A 225 -21.08 6.67 9.15
CA SER A 225 -21.71 7.93 9.51
C SER A 225 -20.92 9.15 9.03
N ASP A 226 -21.45 10.35 9.23
CA ASP A 226 -20.73 11.61 8.98
C ASP A 226 -19.47 11.78 9.85
N ASN A 227 -19.41 11.08 10.98
CA ASN A 227 -18.23 11.00 11.85
C ASN A 227 -17.35 9.78 11.52
N GLN A 228 -17.66 9.08 10.42
CA GLN A 228 -16.99 7.86 9.95
C GLN A 228 -16.98 6.71 10.98
N ASP A 229 -17.96 6.70 11.89
CA ASP A 229 -18.26 5.51 12.67
C ASP A 229 -18.97 4.49 11.78
N LEU A 230 -18.65 3.20 11.95
CA LEU A 230 -19.36 2.15 11.23
C LEU A 230 -20.67 1.85 11.94
N VAL A 231 -21.78 2.13 11.28
CA VAL A 231 -23.14 2.01 11.81
C VAL A 231 -23.84 0.85 11.10
N ALA A 232 -24.32 -0.12 11.88
CA ALA A 232 -25.12 -1.22 11.40
C ALA A 232 -26.53 -1.18 12.03
N SER A 233 -27.55 -1.24 11.19
CA SER A 233 -28.95 -1.25 11.64
C SER A 233 -29.41 -2.68 11.90
N VAL A 234 -30.19 -2.88 12.98
CA VAL A 234 -30.75 -4.18 13.38
C VAL A 234 -32.26 -4.20 13.11
N ALA A 235 -32.71 -5.24 12.42
CA ALA A 235 -34.13 -5.54 12.21
C ALA A 235 -34.66 -6.43 13.34
#